data_AF-A0A443HR14-F1
#
_entry.id   AF-A0A443HR14-F1
#
_cell.length_a   1.000
_cell.length_b   1.000
_cell.length_c   1.000
_cell.angle_alpha   90.00
_cell.angle_beta   90.00
_cell.angle_gamma   90.00
#
_symmetry.space_group_name_H-M   'P 1'
#
loop_
_entity.id
_entity.type
_entity.pdbx_description
1 polymer ?
#
loop_
_entity_poly.entity_id
_entity_poly.type
_entity_poly.pdbx_seq_one_letter_code
_entity_poly.pdbx_strand_id
1 'polypeptide(L)'
;MSDYGDHDAEDTGFDYEPAEQEYDENEPEDYLDPENLEATEGGADGYGAEESYAHAVNGDRVVVSGDPNAYAGGKVMEQYREKKVPNDQRTTTPYMTKYERARVLGTRALQISLNAPVLVDLEGETDPLQIALKELNQKKIPLIVRRYLPDGWYEDWTCEELL
;
A
#
# COMPACT_ATOMS: atom_id res chain seq x y z
N MET A 1 51.85 17.66 -45.17
CA MET A 1 52.27 17.67 -43.76
C MET A 1 51.12 18.34 -43.01
N SER A 2 50.05 17.60 -42.67
CA SER A 2 49.94 16.70 -41.50
C SER A 2 50.23 17.50 -40.23
N ASP A 3 49.38 17.62 -39.22
CA ASP A 3 48.67 16.55 -38.53
C ASP A 3 47.88 17.19 -37.36
N TYR A 4 46.59 16.92 -37.22
CA TYR A 4 45.85 16.94 -35.95
C TYR A 4 44.48 16.28 -36.19
N GLY A 5 44.53 14.96 -36.35
CA GLY A 5 43.39 14.09 -36.08
C GLY A 5 43.64 13.41 -34.74
N ASP A 6 42.87 13.76 -33.72
CA ASP A 6 42.72 12.95 -32.50
C ASP A 6 41.53 13.44 -31.67
N HIS A 7 40.35 12.96 -32.03
CA HIS A 7 39.30 12.69 -31.05
C HIS A 7 38.46 11.55 -31.62
N ASP A 8 38.84 10.34 -31.24
CA ASP A 8 38.07 9.12 -31.38
C ASP A 8 36.67 9.35 -30.79
N ALA A 9 35.71 9.67 -31.67
CA ALA A 9 34.32 9.36 -31.43
C ALA A 9 34.19 7.86 -31.71
N GLU A 10 34.23 7.06 -30.65
CA GLU A 10 34.03 5.63 -30.75
C GLU A 10 32.62 5.37 -31.31
N ASP A 11 32.61 5.08 -32.61
CA ASP A 11 31.56 4.46 -33.40
C ASP A 11 31.31 3.05 -32.87
N THR A 12 30.55 2.94 -31.78
CA THR A 12 29.90 1.67 -31.43
C THR A 12 28.58 1.61 -32.19
N GLY A 13 28.65 1.12 -33.43
CA GLY A 13 27.50 0.70 -34.21
C GLY A 13 26.65 -0.29 -33.42
N PHE A 14 25.53 0.19 -32.89
CA PHE A 14 24.40 -0.63 -32.52
C PHE A 14 23.30 -0.33 -33.54
N ASP A 15 23.26 -1.15 -34.59
CA ASP A 15 22.07 -1.30 -35.43
C ASP A 15 20.95 -1.83 -34.53
N TYR A 16 20.09 -0.91 -34.07
CA TYR A 16 18.86 -1.28 -33.40
C TYR A 16 17.83 -1.67 -34.47
N GLU A 17 17.78 -2.94 -34.82
CA GLU A 17 16.61 -3.50 -35.50
C GLU A 17 15.49 -3.69 -34.45
N PRO A 18 14.35 -2.99 -34.57
CA PRO A 18 13.23 -3.25 -33.69
C PRO A 18 12.73 -4.67 -33.96
N ALA A 19 12.72 -5.52 -32.94
CA ALA A 19 12.13 -6.85 -33.03
C ALA A 19 10.69 -6.73 -33.52
N GLU A 20 10.37 -7.36 -34.65
CA GLU A 20 9.00 -7.50 -35.13
C GLU A 20 8.19 -8.18 -34.04
N GLN A 21 7.16 -7.48 -33.54
CA GLN A 21 6.21 -8.06 -32.60
C GLN A 21 5.40 -9.12 -33.36
N GLU A 22 5.75 -10.39 -33.16
CA GLU A 22 4.89 -11.50 -33.53
C GLU A 22 3.63 -11.41 -32.67
N TYR A 23 2.51 -11.01 -33.30
CA TYR A 23 1.20 -11.03 -32.68
C TYR A 23 0.76 -12.50 -32.54
N ASP A 24 0.55 -12.96 -31.30
CA ASP A 24 -0.05 -14.27 -31.04
C ASP A 24 -1.55 -14.17 -31.34
N GLU A 25 -1.99 -14.78 -32.45
CA GLU A 25 -3.39 -14.82 -32.89
C GLU A 25 -4.33 -15.52 -31.88
N ASN A 26 -3.81 -16.14 -30.82
CA ASN A 26 -4.62 -16.78 -29.77
C ASN A 26 -4.71 -15.99 -28.46
N GLU A 27 -4.23 -14.73 -28.39
CA GLU A 27 -4.60 -13.89 -27.25
C GLU A 27 -6.11 -13.59 -27.31
N PRO A 28 -6.87 -13.84 -26.22
CA PRO A 28 -8.27 -13.46 -26.18
C PRO A 28 -8.37 -11.94 -26.23
N GLU A 29 -8.90 -11.40 -27.33
CA GLU A 29 -9.23 -9.98 -27.40
C GLU A 29 -10.26 -9.66 -26.31
N ASP A 30 -9.90 -8.79 -25.36
CA ASP A 30 -10.84 -8.15 -24.42
C ASP A 30 -11.73 -7.12 -25.16
N TYR A 31 -12.35 -7.55 -26.27
CA TYR A 31 -13.30 -6.74 -27.02
C TYR A 31 -14.65 -6.82 -26.32
N LEU A 32 -14.94 -5.82 -25.49
CA LEU A 32 -16.26 -5.63 -24.91
C LEU A 32 -17.25 -5.29 -26.03
N ASP A 33 -18.04 -6.27 -26.45
CA ASP A 33 -19.12 -6.11 -27.41
C ASP A 33 -20.17 -5.11 -26.86
N PRO A 34 -20.34 -3.93 -27.48
CA PRO A 34 -21.26 -2.91 -27.01
C PRO A 34 -22.74 -3.36 -27.09
N GLU A 35 -23.07 -4.43 -27.82
CA GLU A 35 -24.45 -4.96 -27.86
C GLU A 35 -24.82 -5.82 -26.65
N ASN A 36 -23.86 -6.25 -25.82
CA ASN A 36 -24.15 -7.04 -24.60
C ASN A 36 -24.27 -6.18 -23.32
N LEU A 37 -24.27 -4.85 -23.45
CA LEU A 37 -24.71 -3.94 -22.40
C LEU A 37 -26.25 -3.91 -22.37
N GLU A 38 -26.87 -4.86 -21.68
CA GLU A 38 -28.26 -4.65 -21.27
C GLU A 38 -28.32 -3.41 -20.37
N ALA A 39 -28.99 -2.38 -20.89
CA ALA A 39 -29.21 -1.10 -20.25
C ALA A 39 -29.92 -1.27 -18.91
N THR A 40 -29.15 -1.26 -17.82
CA THR A 40 -29.67 -0.97 -16.49
C THR A 40 -29.86 0.54 -16.42
N GLU A 41 -31.11 0.99 -16.57
CA GLU A 41 -31.50 2.37 -16.35
C GLU A 41 -31.22 2.76 -14.89
N GLY A 42 -30.10 3.44 -14.66
CA GLY A 42 -29.76 3.96 -13.34
C GLY A 42 -28.46 4.74 -13.35
N GLY A 43 -28.56 6.04 -13.60
CA GLY A 43 -27.69 7.07 -13.02
C GLY A 43 -26.20 7.07 -13.40
N ALA A 44 -25.78 8.14 -14.06
CA ALA A 44 -24.39 8.44 -14.34
C ALA A 44 -23.56 8.62 -13.04
N ASP A 45 -22.90 7.56 -12.57
CA ASP A 45 -21.83 7.61 -11.55
C ASP A 45 -20.85 6.43 -11.78
N GLY A 46 -20.29 6.36 -12.99
CA GLY A 46 -19.31 5.34 -13.37
C GLY A 46 -17.91 5.62 -12.83
N TYR A 47 -17.70 5.40 -11.52
CA TYR A 47 -16.38 5.10 -10.91
C TYR A 47 -16.61 4.23 -9.67
N GLY A 48 -16.86 2.94 -9.90
CA GLY A 48 -16.89 1.92 -8.84
C GLY A 48 -15.51 1.69 -8.26
N ALA A 49 -15.03 2.62 -7.43
CA ALA A 49 -13.89 2.43 -6.55
C ALA A 49 -14.39 1.93 -5.18
N GLU A 50 -14.98 0.73 -5.18
CA GLU A 50 -15.21 -0.05 -3.96
C GLU A 50 -14.22 -1.21 -3.86
N GLU A 51 -12.97 -0.98 -4.27
CA GLU A 51 -11.86 -1.83 -3.89
C GLU A 51 -11.34 -1.41 -2.51
N SER A 52 -11.29 -2.40 -1.63
CA SER A 52 -11.02 -2.37 -0.20
C SER A 52 -9.65 -1.81 0.22
N TYR A 53 -9.39 -0.53 -0.05
CA TYR A 53 -8.44 0.26 0.73
C TYR A 53 -9.07 0.58 2.08
N ALA A 54 -9.29 -0.47 2.90
CA ALA A 54 -9.69 -0.32 4.29
C ALA A 54 -8.52 0.35 5.04
N HIS A 55 -8.42 1.66 4.91
CA HIS A 55 -7.71 2.48 5.86
C HIS A 55 -8.38 2.26 7.22
N ALA A 56 -7.60 2.34 8.29
CA ALA A 56 -8.12 2.36 9.66
C ALA A 56 -8.89 3.67 9.94
N VAL A 57 -9.82 4.06 9.05
CA VAL A 57 -10.68 5.24 9.16
C VAL A 57 -11.96 4.92 9.92
N ASN A 58 -12.35 3.64 9.99
CA ASN A 58 -13.60 3.17 10.62
C ASN A 58 -13.42 2.70 12.06
N GLY A 59 -12.57 3.35 12.85
CA GLY A 59 -12.39 3.05 14.27
C GLY A 59 -11.65 1.75 14.60
N ASP A 60 -11.32 0.92 13.61
CA ASP A 60 -10.40 -0.20 13.79
C ASP A 60 -8.97 0.34 13.91
N ARG A 61 -8.22 -0.10 14.92
CA ARG A 61 -6.85 0.40 15.20
C ARG A 61 -5.79 -0.37 14.41
N VAL A 62 -6.20 -1.33 13.60
CA VAL A 62 -5.29 -2.29 12.95
C VAL A 62 -4.93 -1.81 11.55
N VAL A 63 -3.63 -1.70 11.27
CA VAL A 63 -3.07 -1.53 9.93
C VAL A 63 -2.48 -2.86 9.48
N VAL A 64 -3.01 -3.41 8.40
CA VAL A 64 -2.55 -4.68 7.81
C VAL A 64 -1.27 -4.43 7.00
N SER A 65 -0.23 -5.22 7.28
CA SER A 65 0.92 -5.32 6.39
C SER A 65 0.61 -6.32 5.26
N GLY A 66 0.59 -5.85 4.01
CA GLY A 66 0.36 -6.70 2.83
C GLY A 66 -0.85 -6.31 1.96
N ASP A 67 -1.21 -7.23 1.04
CA ASP A 67 -2.29 -7.10 0.06
C ASP A 67 -3.68 -7.07 0.74
N PRO A 68 -4.48 -5.99 0.57
CA PRO A 68 -5.83 -5.86 1.11
C PRO A 68 -6.87 -6.81 0.51
N ASN A 69 -6.60 -7.46 -0.64
CA ASN A 69 -7.63 -8.23 -1.36
C ASN A 69 -7.94 -9.61 -0.73
N ALA A 70 -7.23 -9.99 0.33
CA ALA A 70 -7.47 -11.24 1.05
C ALA A 70 -8.75 -11.25 1.95
N TYR A 71 -9.58 -10.19 1.93
CA TYR A 71 -10.55 -9.89 3.01
C TYR A 71 -12.04 -9.85 2.64
N ALA A 72 -12.45 -10.33 1.48
CA ALA A 72 -13.87 -10.36 1.11
C ALA A 72 -14.64 -11.50 1.82
N GLY A 73 -15.08 -11.31 3.08
CA GLY A 73 -15.97 -12.29 3.73
C GLY A 73 -16.40 -11.96 5.18
N GLY A 74 -17.69 -11.67 5.39
CA GLY A 74 -18.27 -11.30 6.69
C GLY A 74 -18.39 -12.42 7.74
N LYS A 75 -18.05 -13.68 7.44
CA LYS A 75 -18.01 -14.79 8.42
C LYS A 75 -16.63 -15.04 9.03
N VAL A 76 -15.60 -14.32 8.58
CA VAL A 76 -14.21 -14.71 8.81
C VAL A 76 -13.63 -14.11 10.09
N MET A 77 -14.24 -13.07 10.67
CA MET A 77 -13.70 -12.30 11.81
C MET A 77 -13.47 -13.13 13.09
N GLU A 78 -14.29 -14.15 13.34
CA GLU A 78 -14.16 -15.02 14.53
C GLU A 78 -13.09 -16.10 14.35
N GLN A 79 -13.02 -16.71 13.15
CA GLN A 79 -11.94 -17.63 12.76
C GLN A 79 -10.57 -16.92 12.70
N TYR A 80 -10.53 -15.63 12.38
CA TYR A 80 -9.29 -14.86 12.42
C TYR A 80 -8.76 -14.68 13.84
N ARG A 81 -9.58 -14.57 14.89
CA ARG A 81 -9.05 -14.44 16.26
C ARG A 81 -8.27 -15.69 16.70
N GLU A 82 -8.63 -16.87 16.18
CA GLU A 82 -7.99 -18.13 16.51
C GLU A 82 -6.55 -18.24 15.96
N LYS A 83 -6.23 -17.49 14.90
CA LYS A 83 -4.92 -17.48 14.24
C LYS A 83 -3.95 -16.41 14.77
N LYS A 84 -4.27 -15.80 15.91
CA LYS A 84 -3.38 -14.83 16.56
C LYS A 84 -2.26 -15.55 17.30
N VAL A 85 -1.02 -15.24 16.96
CA VAL A 85 0.15 -15.68 17.72
C VAL A 85 0.19 -14.92 19.06
N PRO A 86 0.34 -15.61 20.20
CA PRO A 86 0.52 -14.97 21.50
C PRO A 86 1.72 -14.01 21.54
N ASN A 87 1.62 -12.94 22.33
CA ASN A 87 2.62 -11.87 22.33
C ASN A 87 4.04 -12.34 22.72
N ASP A 88 4.14 -13.38 23.55
CA ASP A 88 5.36 -14.03 24.03
C ASP A 88 6.00 -14.99 23.00
N GLN A 89 5.25 -15.36 21.95
CA GLN A 89 5.67 -16.31 20.91
C GLN A 89 5.87 -15.63 19.55
N ARG A 90 5.88 -14.29 19.51
CA ARG A 90 6.14 -13.51 18.29
C ARG A 90 7.59 -13.72 17.84
N THR A 91 7.78 -13.94 16.54
CA THR A 91 9.08 -14.25 15.92
C THR A 91 9.54 -13.17 14.95
N THR A 92 8.64 -12.30 14.47
CA THR A 92 9.01 -11.25 13.52
C THR A 92 9.86 -10.15 14.16
N THR A 93 10.51 -9.34 13.33
CA THR A 93 11.48 -8.32 13.75
C THR A 93 10.87 -7.26 14.70
N PRO A 94 11.55 -6.83 15.77
CA PRO A 94 11.04 -5.75 16.63
C PRO A 94 11.13 -4.35 15.97
N TYR A 95 11.76 -4.23 14.80
CA TYR A 95 11.90 -2.97 14.07
C TYR A 95 10.69 -2.71 13.17
N MET A 96 10.28 -1.44 13.07
CA MET A 96 9.27 -1.05 12.08
C MET A 96 9.86 -1.11 10.67
N THR A 97 9.20 -1.81 9.76
CA THR A 97 9.65 -1.85 8.36
C THR A 97 9.35 -0.51 7.67
N LYS A 98 10.10 -0.20 6.60
CA LYS A 98 9.85 1.00 5.79
C LYS A 98 8.42 1.06 5.23
N TYR A 99 7.82 -0.09 4.94
CA TYR A 99 6.46 -0.21 4.43
C TYR A 99 5.43 0.08 5.51
N GLU A 100 5.64 -0.46 6.71
CA GLU A 100 4.80 -0.18 7.88
C GLU A 100 4.85 1.28 8.25
N ARG A 101 6.06 1.87 8.32
CA ARG A 101 6.24 3.29 8.62
C ARG A 101 5.47 4.18 7.64
N ALA A 102 5.59 3.92 6.34
CA ALA A 102 4.87 4.67 5.33
C ALA A 102 3.34 4.55 5.50
N ARG A 103 2.83 3.33 5.73
CA ARG A 103 1.39 3.08 5.85
C ARG A 103 0.81 3.64 7.15
N VAL A 104 1.53 3.53 8.26
CA VAL A 104 1.16 4.12 9.56
C VAL A 104 1.08 5.64 9.46
N LEU A 105 2.09 6.28 8.87
CA LEU A 105 2.10 7.73 8.67
C LEU A 105 0.97 8.18 7.74
N GLY A 106 0.77 7.51 6.60
CA GLY A 106 -0.30 7.84 5.66
C GLY A 106 -1.69 7.70 6.29
N THR A 107 -1.93 6.59 6.98
CA THR A 107 -3.20 6.33 7.68
C THR A 107 -3.45 7.36 8.77
N ARG A 108 -2.42 7.67 9.57
CA ARG A 108 -2.56 8.63 10.67
C ARG A 108 -2.73 10.06 10.17
N ALA A 109 -1.99 10.46 9.15
CA ALA A 109 -2.15 11.76 8.50
C ALA A 109 -3.57 11.93 7.93
N LEU A 110 -4.12 10.87 7.32
CA LEU A 110 -5.51 10.86 6.85
C LEU A 110 -6.52 11.01 8.00
N GLN A 111 -6.31 10.31 9.12
CA GLN A 111 -7.17 10.49 10.29
C GLN A 111 -7.15 11.95 10.78
N ILE A 112 -5.96 12.55 10.87
CA ILE A 112 -5.80 13.96 11.32
C ILE A 112 -6.47 14.92 10.34
N SER A 113 -6.35 14.70 9.03
CA SER A 113 -7.02 15.56 8.03
C SER A 113 -8.55 15.47 8.12
N LEU A 114 -9.07 14.32 8.55
CA LEU A 114 -10.48 14.09 8.88
C LEU A 114 -10.84 14.53 10.31
N ASN A 115 -10.08 15.49 10.88
CA ASN A 115 -10.30 16.08 12.19
C ASN A 115 -10.28 15.07 13.37
N ALA A 116 -9.59 13.93 13.23
CA ALA A 116 -9.39 13.04 14.36
C ALA A 116 -8.56 13.71 15.48
N PRO A 117 -8.75 13.33 16.76
CA PRO A 117 -7.99 13.90 17.87
C PRO A 117 -6.49 13.65 17.74
N VAL A 118 -5.69 14.71 17.91
CA VAL A 118 -4.22 14.67 17.94
C VAL A 118 -3.75 14.42 19.38
N LEU A 119 -2.73 13.57 19.56
CA LEU A 119 -2.23 13.12 20.87
C LEU A 119 -0.90 13.78 21.29
N VAL A 120 -0.38 14.70 20.47
CA VAL A 120 0.81 15.50 20.74
C VAL A 120 0.48 16.99 20.75
N ASP A 121 1.31 17.76 21.45
CA ASP A 121 1.20 19.21 21.45
C ASP A 121 1.65 19.78 20.10
N LEU A 122 0.81 20.66 19.54
CA LEU A 122 1.09 21.37 18.30
C LEU A 122 1.88 22.65 18.62
N GLU A 123 3.02 22.82 17.96
CA GLU A 123 3.94 23.97 18.04
C GLU A 123 3.86 24.82 16.76
N GLY A 124 2.70 24.83 16.10
CA GLY A 124 2.46 25.54 14.84
C GLY A 124 2.49 24.66 13.59
N GLU A 125 2.57 23.34 13.75
CA GLU A 125 2.39 22.41 12.63
C GLU A 125 0.94 22.43 12.13
N THR A 126 0.77 22.65 10.84
CA THR A 126 -0.54 22.65 10.16
C THR A 126 -0.71 21.48 9.19
N ASP A 127 0.40 20.92 8.72
CA ASP A 127 0.41 19.76 7.82
C ASP A 127 0.12 18.46 8.60
N PRO A 128 -0.94 17.71 8.24
CA PRO A 128 -1.27 16.44 8.88
C PRO A 128 -0.12 15.42 8.88
N LEU A 129 0.72 15.42 7.84
CA LEU A 129 1.86 14.51 7.77
C LEU A 129 2.94 14.89 8.79
N GLN A 130 3.26 16.17 8.95
CA GLN A 130 4.18 16.62 10.01
C GLN A 130 3.65 16.27 11.40
N ILE A 131 2.35 16.44 11.63
CA ILE A 131 1.73 16.07 12.92
C ILE A 131 1.85 14.56 13.16
N ALA A 132 1.54 13.73 12.15
CA ALA A 132 1.69 12.27 12.24
C ALA A 132 3.15 11.85 12.49
N LEU A 133 4.13 12.51 11.84
CA LEU A 133 5.55 12.28 12.10
C LEU A 133 5.94 12.61 13.54
N LYS A 134 5.42 13.73 14.08
CA LYS A 134 5.64 14.13 15.48
C LYS A 134 5.03 13.10 16.45
N GLU A 135 3.83 12.60 16.17
CA GLU A 135 3.20 11.53 16.94
C GLU A 135 4.00 10.22 16.88
N LEU A 136 4.51 9.84 15.71
CA LEU A 136 5.32 8.63 15.56
C LEU A 136 6.62 8.74 16.36
N ASN A 137 7.31 9.87 16.29
CA ASN A 137 8.56 10.11 17.01
C ASN A 137 8.37 10.11 18.53
N GLN A 138 7.22 10.56 19.02
CA GLN A 138 6.85 10.49 20.43
C GLN A 138 6.19 9.16 20.84
N LYS A 139 6.11 8.19 19.92
CA LYS A 139 5.46 6.88 20.13
C LYS A 139 4.00 6.97 20.60
N LYS A 140 3.27 8.00 20.16
CA LYS A 140 1.87 8.24 20.54
C LYS A 140 0.85 7.81 19.48
N ILE A 141 1.27 7.22 18.37
CA ILE A 141 0.33 6.79 17.33
C ILE A 141 -0.54 5.63 17.86
N PRO A 142 -1.88 5.76 17.84
CA PRO A 142 -2.80 4.80 18.42
C PRO A 142 -3.11 3.62 17.47
N LEU A 143 -2.12 3.05 16.79
CA LEU A 143 -2.30 2.00 15.78
C LEU A 143 -1.53 0.72 16.12
N ILE A 144 -1.99 -0.40 15.57
CA ILE A 144 -1.41 -1.74 15.67
C ILE A 144 -1.11 -2.22 14.26
N VAL A 145 0.13 -2.61 14.00
CA VAL A 145 0.54 -3.31 12.79
C VAL A 145 0.21 -4.80 12.93
N ARG A 146 -0.60 -5.34 12.03
CA ARG A 146 -0.82 -6.78 11.93
C ARG A 146 0.05 -7.37 10.82
N ARG A 147 0.95 -8.26 11.20
CA ARG A 147 1.84 -8.99 10.28
C ARG A 147 1.30 -10.39 10.05
N TYR A 148 0.96 -10.70 8.80
CA TYR A 148 0.55 -12.04 8.42
C TYR A 148 1.76 -12.90 8.08
N LEU A 149 1.74 -14.12 8.60
CA LEU A 149 2.69 -15.17 8.29
C LEU A 149 2.18 -15.99 7.10
N PRO A 150 3.06 -16.69 6.36
CA PRO A 150 2.68 -17.46 5.16
C PRO A 150 1.67 -18.59 5.41
N ASP A 151 1.57 -19.07 6.65
CA ASP A 151 0.61 -20.09 7.10
C ASP A 151 -0.77 -19.51 7.48
N GLY A 152 -0.93 -18.18 7.36
CA GLY A 152 -2.13 -17.44 7.68
C GLY A 152 -2.28 -17.08 9.16
N TRP A 153 -1.30 -17.43 10.01
CA TRP A 153 -1.21 -16.87 11.36
C TRP A 153 -0.82 -15.38 11.30
N TYR A 154 -1.07 -14.63 12.35
CA TYR A 154 -0.60 -13.25 12.43
C TYR A 154 -0.09 -12.85 13.80
N GLU A 155 0.79 -11.86 13.77
CA GLU A 155 1.33 -11.19 14.94
C GLU A 155 0.83 -9.74 14.95
N ASP A 156 0.23 -9.32 16.08
CA ASP A 156 -0.13 -7.93 16.31
C ASP A 156 1.04 -7.22 16.99
N TRP A 157 1.50 -6.10 16.43
CA TRP A 157 2.56 -5.24 16.96
C TRP A 157 2.05 -3.82 17.15
N THR A 158 2.15 -3.26 18.36
CA THR A 158 1.79 -1.85 18.59
C THR A 158 2.83 -0.91 17.96
N CYS A 159 2.40 0.23 17.43
CA CYS A 159 3.36 1.22 16.92
C CYS A 159 4.30 1.77 18.00
N GLU A 160 3.88 1.71 19.28
CA GLU A 160 4.69 2.12 20.43
C GLU A 160 5.85 1.15 20.70
N GLU A 161 5.61 -0.16 20.61
CA GLU A 161 6.63 -1.17 20.92
C GLU A 161 7.65 -1.37 19.79
N LEU A 162 7.29 -1.03 18.55
CA LEU A 162 8.21 -1.08 17.41
C LEU A 162 9.34 -0.03 17.57
N LEU A 163 10.57 -0.45 17.25
CA LEU A 163 11.78 0.37 17.29
C LEU A 163 12.00 1.15 15.98
#